data_AF-I7LF04-F1
#
_entry.id   AF-I7LF04-F1
#
_cell.length_a   1.000
_cell.length_b   1.000
_cell.length_c   1.000
_cell.angle_alpha   90.00
_cell.angle_beta   90.00
_cell.angle_gamma   90.00
#
_symmetry.space_group_name_H-M   'P 1'
#
loop_
_entity.id
_entity.type
_entity.pdbx_description
1 polymer ?
#
loop_
_entity_poly.entity_id
_entity_poly.type
_entity_poly.pdbx_seq_one_letter_code
_entity_poly.pdbx_strand_id
1 'polypeptide(L)'
;MSLIAYGGSVQFIIVSMLLTKSPILSIIIAAFLVNSRMVLMSFVTVGYFKKDNLWHNILIGTLLTDESFALAMNKLNYTDSKLTFAWFDTANWFAYFTWFFATIIGASLGTFIKNPTNLGIDFALVAMFIGLLYGQITSDKGLNIILQLIMVAVVLCWFI
;
A
#
# COMPACT_ATOMS: atom_id res chain seq x y z
N MET A 1 -6.01 12.78 -10.39
CA MET A 1 -4.75 12.62 -9.61
C MET A 1 -4.32 11.17 -9.47
N SER A 2 -5.23 10.20 -9.54
CA SER A 2 -4.99 8.77 -9.34
C SER A 2 -4.02 8.10 -10.33
N LEU A 3 -3.85 8.65 -11.54
CA LEU A 3 -2.86 8.16 -12.52
C LEU A 3 -1.43 8.65 -12.25
N ILE A 4 -1.28 9.77 -11.53
CA ILE A 4 0.02 10.43 -11.27
C ILE A 4 0.49 10.13 -9.83
N ALA A 5 -0.43 10.12 -8.87
CA ALA A 5 -0.19 9.77 -7.48
C ALA A 5 -0.85 8.41 -7.18
N TYR A 6 -0.12 7.34 -7.48
CA TYR A 6 -0.54 5.97 -7.21
C TYR A 6 -0.22 5.63 -5.75
N GLY A 7 -1.17 5.93 -4.87
CA GLY A 7 -1.05 5.69 -3.43
C GLY A 7 -2.05 6.54 -2.63
N GLY A 8 -2.89 5.90 -1.82
CA GLY A 8 -3.91 6.59 -1.03
C GLY A 8 -3.31 7.60 -0.03
N SER A 9 -2.22 7.23 0.63
CA SER A 9 -1.51 8.09 1.60
C SER A 9 -1.04 9.42 0.99
N VAL A 10 -0.42 9.38 -0.20
CA VAL A 10 0.01 10.58 -0.95
C VAL A 10 -1.18 11.45 -1.28
N GLN A 11 -2.27 10.87 -1.75
CA GLN A 11 -3.46 11.63 -2.14
C GLN A 11 -4.06 12.37 -0.94
N PHE A 12 -4.21 11.72 0.22
CA PHE A 12 -4.71 12.36 1.42
C PHE A 12 -3.81 13.50 1.90
N ILE A 13 -2.48 13.33 1.88
CA ILE A 13 -1.52 14.37 2.27
C ILE A 13 -1.60 15.56 1.31
N ILE A 14 -1.54 15.30 0.01
CA ILE A 14 -1.59 16.35 -1.02
C ILE A 14 -2.89 17.15 -0.89
N VAL A 15 -4.05 16.48 -0.78
CA VAL A 15 -5.34 17.16 -0.65
C VAL A 15 -5.40 17.97 0.64
N SER A 16 -5.01 17.39 1.78
CA SER A 16 -5.05 18.08 3.08
C SER A 16 -4.17 19.33 3.09
N MET A 17 -2.95 19.24 2.56
CA MET A 17 -2.02 20.37 2.54
C MET A 17 -2.35 21.43 1.47
N LEU A 18 -2.99 21.02 0.36
CA LEU A 18 -3.54 21.97 -0.62
C LEU A 18 -4.70 22.78 -0.01
N LEU A 19 -5.57 22.13 0.78
CA LEU A 19 -6.67 22.82 1.48
C LEU A 19 -6.15 23.86 2.48
N THR A 20 -5.03 23.58 3.15
CA THR A 20 -4.37 24.52 4.08
C THR A 20 -3.47 25.55 3.39
N LYS A 21 -3.45 25.57 2.04
CA LYS A 21 -2.61 26.46 1.21
C LYS A 21 -1.11 26.39 1.57
N SER A 22 -0.63 25.21 1.93
CA SER A 22 0.78 25.02 2.28
C SER A 22 1.69 25.18 1.05
N PRO A 23 2.96 25.59 1.23
CA PRO A 23 3.91 25.70 0.12
C PRO A 23 4.10 24.37 -0.62
N ILE A 24 4.17 24.42 -1.95
CA ILE A 24 4.36 23.22 -2.81
C ILE A 24 5.54 22.36 -2.35
N LEU A 25 6.65 22.99 -1.95
CA LEU A 25 7.85 22.28 -1.52
C LEU A 25 7.60 21.43 -0.26
N SER A 26 6.82 21.95 0.69
CA SER A 26 6.43 21.21 1.90
C SER A 26 5.55 20.01 1.56
N ILE A 27 4.65 20.15 0.58
CA ILE A 27 3.80 19.05 0.11
C ILE A 27 4.64 17.93 -0.49
N ILE A 28 5.61 18.28 -1.36
CA ILE A 28 6.51 17.30 -1.99
C ILE A 28 7.33 16.57 -0.92
N ILE A 29 7.92 17.30 0.02
CA ILE A 29 8.74 16.71 1.09
C ILE A 29 7.90 15.80 1.99
N ALA A 30 6.70 16.24 2.40
CA ALA A 30 5.82 15.43 3.23
C ALA A 30 5.37 14.15 2.50
N ALA A 31 4.94 14.27 1.24
CA ALA A 31 4.55 13.12 0.42
C ALA A 31 5.71 12.13 0.24
N PHE A 32 6.93 12.64 -0.02
CA PHE A 32 8.14 11.83 -0.15
C PHE A 32 8.50 11.12 1.16
N LEU A 33 8.54 11.85 2.29
CA LEU A 33 8.91 11.27 3.58
C LEU A 33 7.93 10.17 4.01
N VAL A 34 6.63 10.39 3.85
CA VAL A 34 5.62 9.38 4.20
C VAL A 34 5.71 8.14 3.32
N ASN A 35 6.09 8.29 2.04
CA ASN A 35 6.19 7.20 1.07
C ASN A 35 7.60 6.63 0.94
N SER A 36 8.58 7.11 1.73
CA SER A 36 9.92 6.55 1.78
C SER A 36 9.93 5.04 2.09
N ARG A 37 8.89 4.53 2.76
CA ARG A 37 8.64 3.09 2.96
C ARG A 37 8.65 2.28 1.65
N MET A 38 8.11 2.84 0.56
CA MET A 38 8.04 2.16 -0.73
C MET A 38 9.42 1.94 -1.33
N VAL A 39 10.37 2.84 -1.04
CA VAL A 39 11.79 2.68 -1.42
C VAL A 39 12.40 1.49 -0.70
N LEU A 40 12.17 1.37 0.62
CA LEU A 40 12.67 0.24 1.41
C LEU A 40 12.05 -1.09 0.95
N MET A 41 10.73 -1.12 0.73
CA MET A 41 10.05 -2.31 0.22
C MET A 41 10.55 -2.71 -1.17
N SER A 42 10.80 -1.74 -2.05
CA SER A 42 11.39 -1.99 -3.38
C SER A 42 12.78 -2.63 -3.28
N PHE A 43 13.63 -2.17 -2.35
CA PHE A 43 14.94 -2.79 -2.12
C PHE A 43 14.83 -4.25 -1.67
N VAL A 44 13.87 -4.57 -0.80
CA VAL A 44 13.61 -5.94 -0.35
C VAL A 44 13.14 -6.81 -1.52
N THR A 45 12.17 -6.33 -2.31
CA THR A 45 11.59 -7.07 -3.42
C THR A 45 12.58 -7.34 -4.56
N VAL A 46 13.44 -6.36 -4.91
CA VAL A 46 14.49 -6.53 -5.94
C VAL A 46 15.46 -7.67 -5.59
N GLY A 47 15.66 -7.96 -4.30
CA GLY A 47 16.48 -9.08 -3.85
C GLY A 47 16.05 -10.45 -4.38
N TYR A 48 14.76 -10.61 -4.69
CA TYR A 48 14.17 -11.85 -5.22
C TYR A 48 14.23 -11.95 -6.75
N PHE A 49 14.44 -10.83 -7.45
CA PHE A 49 14.47 -10.74 -8.91
C PHE A 49 15.88 -10.49 -9.47
N LYS A 50 16.95 -10.84 -8.71
CA LYS A 50 18.36 -10.60 -9.07
C LYS A 50 18.80 -11.16 -10.44
N LYS A 51 18.06 -12.10 -11.01
CA LYS A 51 18.36 -12.70 -12.33
C LYS A 51 17.62 -12.03 -13.49
N ASP A 52 16.68 -11.13 -13.22
CA ASP A 52 15.88 -10.46 -14.24
C ASP A 52 16.54 -9.16 -14.73
N ASN A 53 16.13 -8.72 -15.92
CA ASN A 53 16.65 -7.52 -16.57
C ASN A 53 16.36 -6.25 -15.73
N LEU A 54 17.27 -5.28 -15.76
CA LEU A 54 17.19 -4.05 -14.97
C LEU A 54 15.86 -3.27 -15.19
N TRP A 55 15.31 -3.33 -16.40
CA TRP A 55 13.98 -2.81 -16.75
C TRP A 55 12.82 -3.46 -16.00
N HIS A 56 12.89 -4.77 -15.78
CA HIS A 56 11.87 -5.53 -15.05
C HIS A 56 11.87 -5.10 -13.58
N ASN A 57 13.06 -4.90 -12.99
CA ASN A 57 13.20 -4.42 -11.61
C ASN A 57 12.68 -2.99 -11.43
N ILE A 58 12.90 -2.11 -12.42
CA ILE A 58 12.35 -0.74 -12.39
C ILE A 58 10.82 -0.79 -12.45
N LEU A 59 10.23 -1.57 -13.37
CA LEU A 59 8.78 -1.70 -13.50
C LEU A 59 8.13 -2.20 -12.21
N ILE A 60 8.67 -3.28 -11.64
CA ILE A 60 8.24 -3.86 -10.37
C ILE A 60 8.29 -2.83 -9.24
N GLY A 61 9.36 -2.05 -9.13
CA GLY A 61 9.50 -1.01 -8.11
C GLY A 61 8.53 0.15 -8.30
N THR A 62 8.25 0.55 -9.54
CA THR A 62 7.35 1.69 -9.83
C THR A 62 5.87 1.41 -9.56
N LEU A 63 5.44 0.17 -9.74
CA LEU A 63 4.06 -0.27 -9.49
C LEU A 63 3.87 -0.88 -8.10
N LEU A 64 4.93 -0.93 -7.29
CA LEU A 64 4.89 -1.50 -5.96
C LEU A 64 3.97 -0.68 -5.05
N THR A 65 3.05 -1.35 -4.36
CA THR A 65 2.25 -0.76 -3.29
C THR A 65 2.38 -1.57 -2.00
N ASP A 66 1.90 -1.02 -0.88
CA ASP A 66 1.87 -1.71 0.42
C ASP A 66 1.13 -3.07 0.30
N GLU A 67 0.05 -3.11 -0.48
CA GLU A 67 -0.77 -4.30 -0.73
C GLU A 67 -0.06 -5.30 -1.66
N SER A 68 0.55 -4.80 -2.74
CA SER A 68 1.28 -5.63 -3.69
C SER A 68 2.51 -6.25 -3.03
N PHE A 69 3.20 -5.50 -2.18
CA PHE A 69 4.30 -6.00 -1.35
C PHE A 69 3.83 -7.08 -0.36
N ALA A 70 2.74 -6.83 0.37
CA ALA A 70 2.18 -7.82 1.29
C ALA A 70 1.77 -9.11 0.57
N LEU A 71 1.18 -8.99 -0.63
CA LEU A 71 0.80 -10.11 -1.47
C LEU A 71 2.02 -10.91 -1.97
N ALA A 72 3.10 -10.23 -2.38
CA ALA A 72 4.35 -10.89 -2.74
C ALA A 72 4.97 -11.66 -1.57
N MET A 73 5.02 -11.04 -0.38
CA MET A 73 5.61 -11.69 0.79
C MET A 73 4.81 -12.91 1.23
N ASN A 74 3.48 -12.82 1.16
CA ASN A 74 2.58 -13.94 1.36
C ASN A 74 2.88 -15.08 0.36
N LYS A 75 2.98 -14.75 -0.93
CA LYS A 75 3.29 -15.73 -1.98
C LYS A 75 4.64 -16.43 -1.77
N LEU A 76 5.65 -15.68 -1.34
CA LEU A 76 6.97 -16.21 -0.99
C LEU A 76 6.88 -17.23 0.16
N ASN A 77 6.10 -16.95 1.20
CA ASN A 77 5.88 -17.87 2.33
C ASN A 77 5.17 -19.17 1.94
N TYR A 78 4.26 -19.13 0.96
CA TYR A 78 3.53 -20.33 0.50
C TYR A 78 4.24 -21.14 -0.59
N THR A 79 5.23 -20.56 -1.28
CA THR A 79 5.83 -21.16 -2.49
C THR A 79 7.34 -21.43 -2.33
N ASP A 80 7.81 -21.65 -1.11
CA ASP A 80 9.24 -21.88 -0.81
C ASP A 80 10.16 -20.81 -1.42
N SER A 81 9.84 -19.53 -1.21
CA SER A 81 10.60 -18.38 -1.72
C SER A 81 10.66 -18.24 -3.25
N LYS A 82 9.71 -18.84 -3.99
CA LYS A 82 9.59 -18.62 -5.44
C LYS A 82 8.66 -17.46 -5.75
N LEU A 83 9.21 -16.40 -6.33
CA LEU A 83 8.48 -15.27 -6.89
C LEU A 83 8.92 -15.08 -8.34
N THR A 84 7.98 -15.09 -9.28
CA THR A 84 8.25 -14.95 -10.72
C THR A 84 7.77 -13.60 -11.21
N PHE A 85 8.55 -12.96 -12.07
CA PHE A 85 8.24 -11.63 -12.61
C PHE A 85 6.83 -11.57 -13.20
N ALA A 86 6.48 -12.53 -14.07
CA ALA A 86 5.20 -12.56 -14.76
C ALA A 86 3.99 -12.56 -13.80
N TRP A 87 4.09 -13.26 -12.66
CA TRP A 87 3.02 -13.28 -11.67
C TRP A 87 2.90 -11.93 -10.96
N PHE A 88 4.04 -11.36 -10.56
CA PHE A 88 4.05 -10.11 -9.81
C PHE A 88 3.63 -8.91 -10.67
N ASP A 89 4.10 -8.85 -11.92
CA ASP A 89 3.71 -7.81 -12.88
C ASP A 89 2.22 -7.90 -13.21
N THR A 90 1.68 -9.11 -13.40
CA THR A 90 0.23 -9.30 -13.62
C THR A 90 -0.59 -8.82 -12.41
N ALA A 91 -0.14 -9.13 -11.19
CA ALA A 91 -0.80 -8.69 -9.97
C ALA A 91 -0.77 -7.15 -9.84
N ASN A 92 0.37 -6.52 -10.11
CA ASN A 92 0.54 -5.07 -10.11
C ASN A 92 -0.39 -4.38 -11.13
N TRP A 93 -0.46 -4.88 -12.36
CA TRP A 93 -1.37 -4.35 -13.37
C TRP A 93 -2.83 -4.50 -12.96
N PHE A 94 -3.21 -5.66 -12.40
CA PHE A 94 -4.56 -5.87 -11.91
C PHE A 94 -4.93 -4.93 -10.76
N ALA A 95 -4.00 -4.70 -9.83
CA ALA A 95 -4.16 -3.74 -8.75
C ALA A 95 -4.30 -2.31 -9.29
N TYR A 96 -3.51 -1.93 -10.30
CA TYR A 96 -3.59 -0.62 -10.93
C TYR A 96 -4.94 -0.38 -11.64
N PHE A 97 -5.42 -1.35 -12.43
CA PHE A 97 -6.73 -1.25 -13.07
C PHE A 97 -7.85 -1.20 -12.04
N THR A 98 -7.81 -2.06 -11.01
CA THR A 98 -8.79 -2.06 -9.93
C THR A 98 -8.82 -0.70 -9.22
N TRP A 99 -7.66 -0.11 -8.95
CA TRP A 99 -7.53 1.22 -8.36
C TRP A 99 -8.16 2.31 -9.24
N PHE A 100 -7.89 2.27 -10.55
CA PHE A 100 -8.45 3.23 -11.50
C PHE A 100 -9.99 3.15 -11.55
N PHE A 101 -10.55 1.95 -11.71
CA PHE A 101 -12.00 1.74 -11.74
C PHE A 101 -12.66 2.10 -10.40
N ALA A 102 -12.07 1.67 -9.28
CA ALA A 102 -12.57 2.02 -7.95
C ALA A 102 -12.58 3.54 -7.72
N THR A 103 -11.57 4.27 -8.22
CA THR A 103 -11.54 5.74 -8.11
C THR A 103 -12.64 6.39 -8.94
N ILE A 104 -12.91 5.90 -10.16
CA ILE A 104 -14.00 6.44 -11.01
C ILE A 104 -15.36 6.17 -10.36
N ILE A 105 -15.58 4.95 -9.89
CA ILE A 105 -16.82 4.54 -9.21
C ILE A 105 -16.98 5.35 -7.92
N GLY A 106 -15.93 5.50 -7.12
CA GLY A 106 -15.93 6.29 -5.90
C GLY A 106 -16.19 7.78 -6.14
N ALA A 107 -15.58 8.37 -7.17
CA ALA A 107 -15.79 9.77 -7.53
C ALA A 107 -17.22 10.03 -8.03
N SER A 108 -17.76 9.14 -8.85
CA SER A 108 -19.13 9.26 -9.36
C SER A 108 -20.16 9.06 -8.25
N LEU A 109 -20.05 8.01 -7.43
CA LEU A 109 -20.94 7.76 -6.29
C LEU A 109 -20.80 8.82 -5.19
N GLY A 110 -19.59 9.36 -4.98
CA GLY A 110 -19.32 10.40 -4.01
C GLY A 110 -20.17 11.66 -4.21
N THR A 111 -20.52 12.00 -5.46
CA THR A 111 -21.41 13.14 -5.74
C THR A 111 -22.88 12.91 -5.34
N PHE A 112 -23.30 11.65 -5.18
CA PHE A 112 -24.66 11.29 -4.74
C PHE A 112 -24.77 11.15 -3.22
N ILE A 113 -23.65 10.97 -2.52
CA ILE A 113 -23.62 10.79 -1.07
C ILE A 113 -23.62 12.16 -0.38
N LYS A 114 -24.80 12.61 0.07
CA LYS A 114 -24.96 13.88 0.80
C LYS A 114 -24.35 13.90 2.21
N ASN A 115 -24.21 12.73 2.86
CA ASN A 115 -23.63 12.60 4.21
C ASN A 115 -22.70 11.37 4.30
N PRO A 116 -21.39 11.53 4.06
CA PRO A 116 -20.41 10.43 4.08
C PRO A 116 -20.20 9.81 5.48
N THR A 117 -20.32 10.63 6.52
CA THR A 117 -20.07 10.27 7.92
C THR A 117 -21.04 9.21 8.47
N ASN A 118 -22.32 9.24 8.07
CA ASN A 118 -23.30 8.23 8.50
C ASN A 118 -23.08 6.86 7.88
N LEU A 119 -22.31 6.77 6.79
CA LEU A 119 -22.02 5.51 6.10
C LEU A 119 -20.74 4.84 6.63
N GLY A 120 -20.05 5.46 7.61
CA GLY A 120 -18.81 4.90 8.17
C GLY A 120 -17.65 4.85 7.17
N ILE A 121 -17.70 5.66 6.10
CA ILE A 121 -16.65 5.70 5.07
C ILE A 121 -15.30 6.12 5.68
N ASP A 122 -15.33 6.93 6.75
CA ASP A 122 -14.14 7.36 7.49
C ASP A 122 -13.37 6.17 8.11
N PHE A 123 -14.04 5.04 8.36
CA PHE A 123 -13.44 3.82 8.90
C PHE A 123 -12.84 2.90 7.83
N ALA A 124 -13.16 3.11 6.55
CA ALA A 124 -12.78 2.18 5.47
C ALA A 124 -11.25 2.00 5.36
N LEU A 125 -10.49 3.09 5.51
CA LEU A 125 -9.01 3.04 5.44
C LEU A 125 -8.42 2.29 6.64
N VAL A 126 -9.00 2.45 7.83
CA VAL A 126 -8.59 1.71 9.03
C VAL A 126 -8.89 0.21 8.86
N ALA A 127 -10.09 -0.13 8.37
CA ALA A 127 -10.50 -1.50 8.11
C ALA A 127 -9.58 -2.21 7.10
N MET A 128 -9.14 -1.50 6.05
CA MET A 128 -8.19 -2.02 5.06
C MET A 128 -6.86 -2.45 5.71
N PHE A 129 -6.27 -1.59 6.54
CA PHE A 129 -5.01 -1.91 7.22
C PHE A 129 -5.16 -3.05 8.22
N ILE A 130 -6.30 -3.15 8.92
CA ILE A 130 -6.60 -4.30 9.79
C ILE A 130 -6.64 -5.59 8.98
N GLY A 131 -7.27 -5.58 7.80
CA GLY A 131 -7.32 -6.74 6.91
C GLY A 131 -5.93 -7.19 6.42
N LEU A 132 -5.08 -6.22 6.03
CA LEU A 132 -3.69 -6.51 5.63
C LEU A 132 -2.88 -7.11 6.80
N LEU A 133 -3.02 -6.54 8.00
CA LEU A 133 -2.35 -7.04 9.21
C LEU A 133 -2.79 -8.46 9.54
N TYR A 134 -4.08 -8.76 9.47
CA TYR A 134 -4.60 -10.12 9.64
C TYR A 134 -4.02 -11.11 8.62
N GLY A 135 -3.95 -10.70 7.35
CA GLY A 135 -3.36 -11.52 6.29
C GLY A 135 -1.88 -11.80 6.51
N GLN A 136 -1.12 -10.81 6.99
CA GLN A 136 0.30 -10.97 7.31
C GLN A 136 0.52 -11.91 8.51
N ILE A 137 -0.19 -11.71 9.62
CA ILE A 137 -0.09 -12.58 10.82
C ILE A 137 -0.42 -14.04 10.48
N THR A 138 -1.47 -14.27 9.69
CA THR A 138 -1.91 -15.63 9.36
C THR A 138 -0.97 -16.34 8.38
N SER A 139 -0.27 -15.58 7.53
CA SER A 139 0.55 -16.14 6.45
C SER A 139 2.04 -16.20 6.78
N ASP A 140 2.48 -15.47 7.80
CA ASP A 140 3.83 -15.57 8.31
C ASP A 140 3.97 -16.77 9.25
N LYS A 141 4.66 -17.80 8.76
CA LYS A 141 4.95 -19.04 9.50
C LYS A 141 6.33 -19.01 10.16
N GLY A 142 7.11 -17.95 9.99
CA GLY A 142 8.48 -17.85 10.48
C GLY A 142 8.59 -17.34 11.92
N LEU A 143 7.65 -16.51 12.37
CA LEU A 143 7.62 -15.93 13.71
C LEU A 143 6.53 -16.56 14.58
N ASN A 144 6.81 -16.74 15.87
CA ASN A 144 5.80 -17.18 16.84
C ASN A 144 4.68 -16.14 16.93
N ILE A 145 3.42 -16.58 16.88
CA ILE A 145 2.23 -15.72 16.93
C ILE A 145 2.21 -14.80 18.17
N ILE A 146 2.77 -15.26 19.28
CA ILE A 146 2.91 -14.48 20.52
C ILE A 146 3.79 -13.24 20.30
N LEU A 147 4.89 -13.36 19.56
CA LEU A 147 5.77 -12.23 19.25
C LEU A 147 5.09 -11.22 18.33
N GLN A 148 4.33 -11.70 17.34
CA GLN A 148 3.55 -10.84 16.45
C GLN A 148 2.47 -10.07 17.25
N LEU A 149 1.76 -10.74 18.16
CA LEU A 149 0.77 -10.08 19.03
C LEU A 149 1.41 -9.07 19.99
N ILE A 150 2.59 -9.36 20.53
CA ILE A 150 3.34 -8.41 21.36
C ILE A 150 3.75 -7.17 20.55
N MET A 151 4.24 -7.34 19.32
CA MET A 151 4.58 -6.21 18.44
C MET A 151 3.37 -5.33 18.18
N VAL A 152 2.21 -5.93 17.88
CA VAL A 152 0.95 -5.19 17.68
C VAL A 152 0.54 -4.45 18.96
N ALA A 153 0.60 -5.10 20.12
CA ALA A 153 0.24 -4.49 21.41
C ALA A 153 1.16 -3.30 21.77
N VAL A 154 2.47 -3.42 21.55
CA VAL A 154 3.44 -2.33 21.78
C VAL A 154 3.15 -1.13 20.89
N VAL A 155 2.86 -1.36 19.61
CA VAL A 155 2.51 -0.28 18.67
C VAL A 155 1.21 0.40 19.10
N LEU A 156 0.18 -0.36 19.47
CA LEU A 156 -1.10 0.21 19.92
C LEU A 156 -0.94 1.04 21.20
N CYS A 157 -0.16 0.57 22.18
CA CYS A 157 0.14 1.31 23.41
C CYS A 157 0.97 2.59 23.17
N TRP A 158 1.67 2.70 22.04
CA TRP A 158 2.47 3.90 21.74
C TRP A 158 1.64 4.99 21.04
N PHE A 159 0.57 4.62 20.35
CA PHE A 159 -0.35 5.55 19.66
C PHE A 159 -1.53 6.02 20.51
N ILE A 160 -1.82 5.32 21.63
CA ILE A 160 -2.83 5.67 22.64
C ILE A 160 -2.19 6.52 23.73
#